data_AF-A0A0C3IHJ6-F1
#
_entry.id   AF-A0A0C3IHJ6-F1
#
_cell.length_a   1.000
_cell.length_b   1.000
_cell.length_c   1.000
_cell.angle_alpha   90.00
_cell.angle_beta   90.00
_cell.angle_gamma   90.00
#
_symmetry.space_group_name_H-M   'P 1'
#
loop_
_entity.id
_entity.type
_entity.pdbx_description
1 polymer ?
#
loop_
_entity_poly.entity_id
_entity_poly.type
_entity_poly.pdbx_seq_one_letter_code
_entity_poly.pdbx_strand_id
1 'polypeptide(L)'
;MSGPSLAGKSTRSGSFSLDKIVNNPEAEIQNADLARAYLDQLYMVQGEPATPKHILHTLFYILQTKGVNNMLRSAIRSMAYLVRELAALAMAETVIKAVSSNIENSVVAAISPQIAKILSTAKKLEKVNESATLLNNNYAQRIESIANMTNSADTHCLEGEIPLGKCLSLEHAKAHAAIKEGQLLINPNSNHPTLNSSSSRESIIEVIKLALEAIEEADSPDLQLKLIMQLHNNSILLELNTHEAIAWIKEPINKAAFLTKLGGKVTIKNCHYNIVIPFLPISTNMELPDTLHGMESENNILHESIAQIKWIKDLAKHSPNQ
;
A
#
# COMPACT_ATOMS: atom_id res chain seq x y z
N MET A 1 -75.12 -2.73 -25.17
CA MET A 1 -73.77 -3.00 -24.65
C MET A 1 -72.93 -1.73 -24.73
N SER A 2 -72.49 -1.22 -23.59
CA SER A 2 -71.24 -0.44 -23.40
C SER A 2 -71.24 0.04 -21.95
N GLY A 3 -70.32 -0.51 -21.14
CA GLY A 3 -70.19 -0.22 -19.71
C GLY A 3 -69.39 1.06 -19.43
N PRO A 4 -69.37 1.55 -18.18
CA PRO A 4 -68.63 2.74 -17.79
C PRO A 4 -67.14 2.39 -17.61
N SER A 5 -66.25 3.16 -18.26
CA SER A 5 -64.81 3.04 -18.04
C SER A 5 -64.42 3.70 -16.71
N LEU A 6 -63.68 2.96 -15.88
CA LEU A 6 -63.09 3.46 -14.65
C LEU A 6 -62.06 4.56 -14.98
N ALA A 7 -62.23 5.73 -14.35
CA ALA A 7 -61.19 6.74 -14.26
C ALA A 7 -60.02 6.18 -13.43
N GLY A 8 -58.94 5.79 -14.11
CA GLY A 8 -57.68 5.44 -13.47
C GLY A 8 -57.11 6.64 -12.73
N LYS A 9 -56.93 6.50 -11.42
CA LYS A 9 -56.18 7.46 -10.60
C LYS A 9 -54.72 7.46 -11.07
N SER A 10 -54.31 8.53 -11.73
CA SER A 10 -52.91 8.76 -12.10
C SER A 10 -52.13 9.23 -10.88
N THR A 11 -51.38 8.32 -10.26
CA THR A 11 -50.26 8.65 -9.38
C THR A 11 -49.08 9.12 -10.24
N ARG A 12 -49.08 10.39 -10.63
CA ARG A 12 -47.92 11.03 -11.25
C ARG A 12 -47.11 11.71 -10.16
N SER A 13 -45.97 11.14 -9.77
CA SER A 13 -44.98 11.89 -8.98
C SER A 13 -44.48 13.03 -9.85
N GLY A 14 -44.97 14.25 -9.60
CA GLY A 14 -44.45 15.44 -10.23
C GLY A 14 -42.99 15.62 -9.83
N SER A 15 -42.09 15.54 -10.81
CA SER A 15 -40.72 16.02 -10.66
C SER A 15 -40.78 17.54 -10.46
N PHE A 16 -40.76 17.99 -9.22
CA PHE A 16 -40.55 19.40 -8.91
C PHE A 16 -39.06 19.67 -9.06
N SER A 17 -38.69 20.55 -10.01
CA SER A 17 -37.31 20.99 -10.15
C SER A 17 -36.89 21.80 -8.92
N LEU A 18 -35.74 21.47 -8.34
CA LEU A 18 -35.16 22.21 -7.22
C LEU A 18 -35.00 23.70 -7.53
N ASP A 19 -34.69 24.04 -8.78
CA ASP A 19 -34.61 25.44 -9.24
C ASP A 19 -35.93 26.19 -9.13
N LYS A 20 -37.07 25.50 -9.30
CA LYS A 20 -38.40 26.13 -9.17
C LYS A 20 -38.79 26.32 -7.71
N ILE A 21 -38.25 25.51 -6.80
CA ILE A 21 -38.48 25.63 -5.35
C ILE A 21 -37.62 26.75 -4.77
N VAL A 22 -36.32 26.78 -5.14
CA VAL A 22 -35.36 27.77 -4.65
C VAL A 22 -35.69 29.17 -5.18
N ASN A 23 -36.09 29.29 -6.44
CA ASN A 23 -36.41 30.57 -7.07
C ASN A 23 -37.91 30.89 -7.04
N ASN A 24 -38.66 30.36 -6.06
CA ASN A 24 -40.07 30.68 -5.94
C ASN A 24 -40.25 32.16 -5.57
N PRO A 25 -40.84 33.01 -6.45
CA PRO A 25 -40.99 34.43 -6.17
C PRO A 25 -41.93 34.72 -5.00
N GLU A 26 -42.78 33.74 -4.63
CA GLU A 26 -43.70 33.84 -3.50
C GLU A 26 -43.06 33.40 -2.17
N ALA A 27 -41.85 32.84 -2.19
CA ALA A 27 -41.13 32.48 -0.96
C ALA A 27 -40.51 33.73 -0.31
N GLU A 28 -40.69 33.86 1.01
CA GLU A 28 -40.20 34.99 1.80
C GLU A 28 -38.66 34.97 1.96
N ILE A 29 -38.04 33.79 1.93
CA ILE A 29 -36.60 33.58 2.07
C ILE A 29 -36.05 33.01 0.76
N GLN A 30 -35.32 33.83 -0.01
CA GLN A 30 -34.89 33.50 -1.38
C GLN A 30 -33.38 33.28 -1.52
N ASN A 31 -32.59 33.65 -0.51
CA ASN A 31 -31.14 33.48 -0.56
C ASN A 31 -30.56 33.24 0.84
N ALA A 32 -29.28 32.86 0.87
CA ALA A 32 -28.58 32.51 2.10
C ALA A 32 -28.43 33.70 3.07
N ASP A 33 -28.35 34.92 2.56
CA ASP A 33 -28.18 36.12 3.40
C ASP A 33 -29.48 36.50 4.10
N LEU A 34 -30.62 36.43 3.41
CA LEU A 34 -31.95 36.57 4.00
C LEU A 34 -32.25 35.44 4.98
N ALA A 35 -31.86 34.20 4.64
CA ALA A 35 -32.01 33.07 5.55
C ALA A 35 -31.20 33.29 6.85
N ARG A 36 -29.97 33.81 6.73
CA ARG A 36 -29.13 34.14 7.88
C ARG A 36 -29.75 35.25 8.73
N ALA A 37 -30.15 36.36 8.11
CA ALA A 37 -30.80 37.46 8.83
C ALA A 37 -32.06 37.01 9.58
N TYR A 38 -32.88 36.15 8.97
CA TYR A 38 -34.07 35.58 9.60
C TYR A 38 -33.73 34.66 10.78
N LEU A 39 -32.74 33.78 10.63
CA LEU A 39 -32.32 32.88 11.72
C LEU A 39 -31.62 33.62 12.86
N ASP A 40 -30.85 34.68 12.57
CA ASP A 40 -30.23 35.57 13.57
C ASP A 40 -31.27 36.36 14.37
N GLN A 41 -32.46 36.61 13.80
CA GLN A 41 -33.54 37.28 14.53
C GLN A 41 -34.23 36.35 15.54
N LEU A 42 -34.25 35.04 15.27
CA LEU A 42 -35.07 34.08 16.02
C LEU A 42 -34.27 33.12 16.91
N TYR A 43 -33.09 32.69 16.45
CA TYR A 43 -32.40 31.52 17.04
C TYR A 43 -30.88 31.66 17.16
N MET A 44 -30.24 32.64 16.51
CA MET A 44 -28.77 32.78 16.47
C MET A 44 -28.32 34.14 17.00
N VAL A 45 -27.04 34.27 17.35
CA VAL A 45 -26.46 35.54 17.84
C VAL A 45 -26.04 36.39 16.64
N GLN A 46 -26.57 37.61 16.56
CA GLN A 46 -26.26 38.59 15.51
C GLN A 46 -24.74 38.78 15.35
N GLY A 47 -24.23 38.58 14.14
CA GLY A 47 -22.84 38.82 13.77
C GLY A 47 -21.89 37.61 13.87
N GLU A 48 -22.35 36.49 14.43
CA GLU A 48 -21.58 35.23 14.41
C GLU A 48 -21.75 34.50 13.07
N PRO A 49 -20.69 33.87 12.52
CA PRO A 49 -20.81 33.10 11.30
C PRO A 49 -21.72 31.89 11.49
N ALA A 50 -22.65 31.68 10.54
CA ALA A 50 -23.53 30.52 10.51
C ALA A 50 -22.72 29.25 10.19
N THR A 51 -22.27 28.55 11.24
CA THR A 51 -21.58 27.26 11.11
C THR A 51 -22.60 26.12 10.99
N PRO A 52 -22.22 24.96 10.43
CA PRO A 52 -23.09 23.78 10.41
C PRO A 52 -23.57 23.36 11.80
N LYS A 53 -22.75 23.58 12.84
CA LYS A 53 -23.13 23.33 14.25
C LYS A 53 -24.26 24.25 14.68
N HIS A 54 -24.20 25.53 14.32
CA HIS A 54 -25.25 26.49 14.63
C HIS A 54 -26.56 26.13 13.91
N ILE A 55 -26.49 25.71 12.64
CA ILE A 55 -27.66 25.25 11.87
C ILE A 55 -28.30 24.00 12.49
N LEU A 56 -27.49 23.01 12.92
CA LEU A 56 -27.99 21.83 13.64
C LEU A 56 -28.79 22.23 14.88
N HIS A 57 -28.23 23.15 15.67
CA HIS A 57 -28.84 23.58 16.92
C HIS A 57 -30.20 24.23 16.67
N THR A 58 -30.27 25.11 15.67
CA THR A 58 -31.53 25.75 15.22
C THR A 58 -32.56 24.71 14.78
N LEU A 59 -32.17 23.70 13.98
CA LEU A 59 -33.08 22.62 13.58
C LEU A 59 -33.61 21.85 14.79
N PHE A 60 -32.76 21.54 15.78
CA PHE A 60 -33.21 20.89 17.02
C PHE A 60 -34.12 21.75 17.88
N TYR A 61 -33.94 23.08 17.90
CA TYR A 61 -34.86 23.99 18.56
C TYR A 61 -36.22 24.04 17.86
N ILE A 62 -36.24 24.11 16.53
CA ILE A 62 -37.48 24.09 15.74
C ILE A 62 -38.28 22.81 16.03
N LEU A 63 -37.61 21.67 16.22
CA LEU A 63 -38.27 20.42 16.58
C LEU A 63 -39.01 20.43 17.93
N GLN A 64 -38.64 21.34 18.83
CA GLN A 64 -39.28 21.49 20.14
C GLN A 64 -40.52 22.40 20.10
N THR A 65 -40.79 23.08 18.97
CA THR A 65 -41.96 23.93 18.82
C THR A 65 -43.25 23.10 18.79
N LYS A 66 -44.32 23.63 19.42
CA LYS A 66 -45.64 22.99 19.42
C LYS A 66 -46.23 23.04 18.00
N GLY A 67 -46.74 21.91 17.50
CA GLY A 67 -47.37 21.81 16.17
C GLY A 67 -46.58 20.99 15.15
N VAL A 68 -45.32 20.63 15.44
CA VAL A 68 -44.52 19.75 14.57
C VAL A 68 -44.97 18.30 14.72
N ASN A 69 -45.57 17.74 13.67
CA ASN A 69 -45.99 16.34 13.66
C ASN A 69 -44.79 15.36 13.58
N ASN A 70 -45.03 14.06 13.85
CA ASN A 70 -43.96 13.06 13.91
C ASN A 70 -43.22 12.87 12.58
N MET A 71 -43.91 13.01 11.45
CA MET A 71 -43.30 12.89 10.12
C MET A 71 -42.31 14.02 9.86
N LEU A 72 -42.72 15.27 10.11
CA LEU A 72 -41.88 16.46 9.97
C LEU A 72 -40.72 16.42 10.97
N ARG A 73 -40.96 15.90 12.19
CA ARG A 73 -39.91 15.70 13.19
C ARG A 73 -38.82 14.75 12.69
N SER A 74 -39.21 13.63 12.09
CA SER A 74 -38.25 12.69 11.49
C SER A 74 -37.52 13.30 10.30
N ALA A 75 -38.23 14.01 9.41
CA ALA A 75 -37.62 14.67 8.25
C ALA A 75 -36.57 15.72 8.66
N ILE A 76 -36.89 16.59 9.63
CA ILE A 76 -35.97 17.61 10.14
C ILE A 76 -34.76 16.97 10.84
N ARG A 77 -34.97 15.89 11.62
CA ARG A 77 -33.84 15.15 12.22
C ARG A 77 -32.92 14.54 11.16
N SER A 78 -33.49 13.92 10.13
CA SER A 78 -32.69 13.36 9.02
C SER A 78 -31.87 14.44 8.31
N MET A 79 -32.48 15.60 8.02
CA MET A 79 -31.76 16.73 7.43
C MET A 79 -30.64 17.24 8.34
N ALA A 80 -30.87 17.33 9.65
CA ALA A 80 -29.83 17.71 10.61
C ALA A 80 -28.64 16.74 10.58
N TYR A 81 -28.87 15.42 10.50
CA TYR A 81 -27.78 14.45 10.37
C TYR A 81 -27.03 14.58 9.03
N LEU A 82 -27.74 14.82 7.92
CA LEU A 82 -27.11 15.03 6.62
C LEU A 82 -26.26 16.32 6.58
N VAL A 83 -26.73 17.42 7.20
CA VAL A 83 -25.95 18.65 7.32
C VAL A 83 -24.66 18.42 8.11
N ARG A 84 -24.72 17.61 9.18
CA ARG A 84 -23.52 17.22 9.95
C ARG A 84 -22.54 16.41 9.10
N GLU A 85 -23.04 15.46 8.33
CA GLU A 85 -22.22 14.60 7.46
C GLU A 85 -21.54 15.41 6.34
N LEU A 86 -22.31 16.27 5.65
CA LEU A 86 -21.77 17.15 4.61
C LEU A 86 -20.72 18.12 5.16
N ALA A 87 -20.93 18.65 6.37
CA ALA A 87 -19.94 19.49 7.04
C ALA A 87 -18.65 18.72 7.39
N ALA A 88 -18.77 17.48 7.85
CA ALA A 88 -17.62 16.62 8.12
C ALA A 88 -16.83 16.31 6.84
N LEU A 89 -17.53 16.06 5.73
CA LEU A 89 -16.91 15.83 4.42
C LEU A 89 -16.16 17.08 3.92
N ALA A 90 -16.77 18.26 3.98
CA ALA A 90 -16.12 19.51 3.58
C ALA A 90 -14.86 19.82 4.43
N MET A 91 -14.90 19.54 5.74
CA MET A 91 -13.72 19.65 6.59
C MET A 91 -12.64 18.63 6.20
N ALA A 92 -13.03 17.38 5.93
CA ALA A 92 -12.09 16.34 5.50
C ALA A 92 -11.41 16.71 4.17
N GLU A 93 -12.14 17.19 3.18
CA GLU A 93 -11.59 17.68 1.91
C GLU A 93 -10.59 18.83 2.12
N THR A 94 -10.91 19.76 3.02
CA THR A 94 -10.02 20.88 3.37
C THR A 94 -8.72 20.37 4.01
N VAL A 95 -8.82 19.41 4.94
CA VAL A 95 -7.66 18.79 5.59
C VAL A 95 -6.82 18.01 4.58
N ILE A 96 -7.45 17.19 3.74
CA ILE A 96 -6.77 16.43 2.68
C ILE A 96 -5.99 17.38 1.78
N LYS A 97 -6.62 18.46 1.31
CA LYS A 97 -5.97 19.46 0.45
C LYS A 97 -4.78 20.13 1.14
N ALA A 98 -4.92 20.51 2.41
CA ALA A 98 -3.84 21.13 3.18
C ALA A 98 -2.66 20.17 3.40
N VAL A 99 -2.95 18.92 3.76
CA VAL A 99 -1.94 17.87 3.97
C VAL A 99 -1.22 17.56 2.65
N SER A 100 -1.95 17.38 1.54
CA SER A 100 -1.36 17.15 0.22
C SER A 100 -0.42 18.28 -0.18
N SER A 101 -0.84 19.54 -0.02
CA SER A 101 0.01 20.70 -0.35
C SER A 101 1.27 20.76 0.53
N ASN A 102 1.15 20.46 1.83
CA ASN A 102 2.30 20.42 2.72
C ASN A 102 3.28 19.29 2.39
N ILE A 103 2.77 18.10 2.03
CA ILE A 103 3.59 16.98 1.60
C ILE A 103 4.32 17.33 0.30
N GLU A 104 3.63 17.88 -0.69
CA GLU A 104 4.24 18.33 -1.95
C GLU A 104 5.39 19.31 -1.69
N ASN A 105 5.15 20.35 -0.88
CA ASN A 105 6.16 21.33 -0.52
C ASN A 105 7.34 20.72 0.24
N SER A 106 7.06 19.82 1.20
CA SER A 106 8.10 19.14 1.99
C SER A 106 8.95 18.20 1.13
N VAL A 107 8.31 17.42 0.25
CA VAL A 107 8.98 16.50 -0.66
C VAL A 107 9.85 17.27 -1.65
N VAL A 108 9.34 18.35 -2.24
CA VAL A 108 10.11 19.23 -3.12
C VAL A 108 11.32 19.82 -2.37
N ALA A 109 11.13 20.31 -1.15
CA ALA A 109 12.21 20.90 -0.35
C ALA A 109 13.29 19.88 0.04
N ALA A 110 12.90 18.64 0.35
CA ALA A 110 13.82 17.58 0.76
C ALA A 110 14.57 16.97 -0.43
N ILE A 111 13.88 16.74 -1.55
CA ILE A 111 14.43 16.01 -2.70
C ILE A 111 15.19 16.93 -3.66
N SER A 112 14.74 18.17 -3.89
CA SER A 112 15.39 19.08 -4.85
C SER A 112 16.89 19.29 -4.59
N PRO A 113 17.37 19.48 -3.34
CA PRO A 113 18.80 19.61 -3.08
C PRO A 113 19.59 18.34 -3.42
N GLN A 114 19.00 17.16 -3.24
CA GLN A 114 19.65 15.88 -3.56
C GLN A 114 19.75 15.68 -5.06
N ILE A 115 18.68 15.98 -5.81
CA ILE A 115 18.71 15.97 -7.28
C ILE A 115 19.79 16.93 -7.79
N ALA A 116 19.88 18.15 -7.23
CA ALA A 116 20.91 19.11 -7.60
C ALA A 116 22.34 18.59 -7.35
N LYS A 117 22.58 17.90 -6.22
CA LYS A 117 23.87 17.26 -5.91
C LYS A 117 24.21 16.12 -6.88
N ILE A 118 23.24 15.27 -7.19
CA ILE A 118 23.41 14.16 -8.16
C ILE A 118 23.78 14.75 -9.53
N LEU A 119 23.05 15.76 -9.99
CA LEU A 119 23.26 16.41 -11.28
C LEU A 119 24.62 17.13 -11.35
N SER A 120 25.05 17.76 -10.25
CA SER A 120 26.40 18.34 -10.13
C SER A 120 27.50 17.27 -10.20
N THR A 121 27.30 16.13 -9.53
CA THR A 121 28.25 15.02 -9.52
C THR A 121 28.33 14.36 -10.89
N ALA A 122 27.20 14.17 -11.57
CA ALA A 122 27.16 13.68 -12.94
C ALA A 122 27.96 14.58 -13.89
N LYS A 123 27.80 15.91 -13.82
CA LYS A 123 28.59 16.88 -14.60
C LYS A 123 30.09 16.81 -14.30
N LYS A 124 30.47 16.57 -13.04
CA LYS A 124 31.89 16.37 -12.68
C LYS A 124 32.44 15.07 -13.27
N LEU A 125 31.67 14.00 -13.22
CA LEU A 125 32.04 12.70 -13.78
C LEU A 125 32.18 12.77 -15.31
N GLU A 126 31.29 13.49 -16.00
CA GLU A 126 31.38 13.76 -17.43
C GLU A 126 32.71 14.43 -17.81
N LYS A 127 33.12 15.48 -17.08
CA LYS A 127 34.43 16.13 -17.27
C LYS A 127 35.62 15.20 -17.00
N VAL A 128 35.52 14.33 -16.00
CA VAL A 128 36.55 13.33 -15.72
C VAL A 128 36.65 12.33 -16.87
N ASN A 129 35.51 11.90 -17.41
CA ASN A 129 35.47 11.02 -18.57
C ASN A 129 36.08 11.67 -19.82
N GLU A 130 35.76 12.94 -20.11
CA GLU A 130 36.40 13.72 -21.18
C GLU A 130 37.92 13.83 -21.00
N SER A 131 38.38 14.02 -19.76
CA SER A 131 39.81 14.08 -19.45
C SER A 131 40.49 12.72 -19.64
N ALA A 132 39.83 11.64 -19.25
CA ALA A 132 40.32 10.27 -19.42
C ALA A 132 40.41 9.87 -20.89
N THR A 133 39.41 10.23 -21.72
CA THR A 133 39.46 9.97 -23.17
C THR A 133 40.57 10.76 -23.85
N LEU A 134 40.79 12.03 -23.47
CA LEU A 134 41.93 12.81 -23.96
C LEU A 134 43.27 12.17 -23.58
N LEU A 135 43.41 11.68 -22.35
CA LEU A 135 44.64 11.04 -21.88
C LEU A 135 44.86 9.70 -22.59
N ASN A 136 43.79 8.92 -22.79
CA ASN A 136 43.84 7.66 -23.53
C ASN A 136 44.23 7.87 -25.00
N ASN A 137 43.69 8.90 -25.66
CA ASN A 137 44.05 9.25 -27.04
C ASN A 137 45.53 9.66 -27.15
N ASN A 138 46.03 10.44 -26.18
CA ASN A 138 47.45 10.79 -26.13
C ASN A 138 48.34 9.56 -25.89
N TYR A 139 47.92 8.63 -25.03
CA TYR A 139 48.63 7.37 -24.81
C TYR A 139 48.59 6.47 -26.05
N ALA A 140 47.44 6.33 -26.72
CA ALA A 140 47.30 5.58 -27.96
C ALA A 140 48.20 6.15 -29.05
N GLN A 141 48.23 7.48 -29.24
CA GLN A 141 49.12 8.15 -30.19
C GLN A 141 50.62 7.93 -29.86
N ARG A 142 50.97 7.90 -28.57
CA ARG A 142 52.33 7.57 -28.11
C ARG A 142 52.67 6.10 -28.36
N ILE A 143 51.75 5.18 -28.10
CA ILE A 143 51.91 3.75 -28.33
C ILE A 143 52.03 3.49 -29.84
N GLU A 144 51.26 4.17 -30.70
CA GLU A 144 51.37 4.07 -32.17
C GLU A 144 52.74 4.57 -32.66
N SER A 145 53.25 5.65 -32.05
CA SER A 145 54.61 6.16 -32.31
C SER A 145 55.71 5.19 -31.86
N ILE A 146 55.45 4.35 -30.86
CA ILE A 146 56.37 3.31 -30.34
C ILE A 146 56.21 1.98 -31.10
N ALA A 147 54.99 1.62 -31.50
CA ALA A 147 54.64 0.39 -32.23
C ALA A 147 55.17 0.41 -33.67
N ASN A 148 55.37 1.60 -34.27
CA ASN A 148 56.12 1.74 -35.51
C ASN A 148 57.62 1.33 -35.42
N MET A 149 58.10 0.92 -34.23
CA MET A 149 59.41 0.25 -34.06
C MET A 149 59.34 -1.24 -33.71
N THR A 150 58.17 -1.86 -33.49
CA THR A 150 58.14 -3.29 -33.13
C THR A 150 56.84 -3.98 -33.56
N ASN A 151 56.97 -4.89 -34.54
CA ASN A 151 55.90 -5.73 -35.04
C ASN A 151 55.50 -6.83 -34.05
N SER A 152 54.24 -7.29 -34.20
CA SER A 152 53.68 -8.59 -33.79
C SER A 152 53.04 -8.69 -32.41
N ALA A 153 51.70 -8.80 -32.35
CA ALA A 153 50.96 -10.07 -32.21
C ALA A 153 49.52 -9.82 -31.69
N ASP A 154 48.55 -10.41 -32.38
CA ASP A 154 47.13 -10.43 -32.06
C ASP A 154 46.78 -11.18 -30.77
N THR A 155 45.75 -10.73 -30.05
CA THR A 155 44.88 -11.61 -29.26
C THR A 155 43.46 -11.04 -29.20
N HIS A 156 42.52 -11.77 -29.81
CA HIS A 156 41.08 -11.48 -29.81
C HIS A 156 40.43 -12.16 -28.59
N CYS A 157 39.72 -11.41 -27.74
CA CYS A 157 38.78 -11.97 -26.76
C CYS A 157 37.36 -11.90 -27.34
N LEU A 158 36.64 -13.03 -27.26
CA LEU A 158 35.23 -13.17 -27.65
C LEU A 158 34.35 -12.91 -26.42
N GLU A 159 33.63 -11.81 -26.43
CA GLU A 159 32.57 -11.49 -25.47
C GLU A 159 31.23 -11.79 -26.17
N GLY A 160 30.59 -12.89 -25.78
CA GLY A 160 29.31 -13.32 -26.33
C GLY A 160 28.19 -13.10 -25.32
N GLU A 161 27.57 -11.91 -25.33
CA GLU A 161 26.31 -11.69 -24.63
C GLU A 161 25.17 -12.38 -25.40
N ILE A 162 24.57 -13.41 -24.80
CA ILE A 162 23.31 -14.00 -25.29
C ILE A 162 22.15 -13.29 -24.58
N PRO A 163 21.11 -12.82 -25.29
CA PRO A 163 20.01 -12.10 -24.67
C PRO A 163 19.12 -13.06 -23.86
N LEU A 164 19.20 -12.99 -22.52
CA LEU A 164 18.22 -13.62 -21.65
C LEU A 164 16.86 -12.94 -21.82
N GLY A 165 15.82 -13.73 -22.09
CA GLY A 165 14.44 -13.25 -22.15
C GLY A 165 14.05 -12.49 -20.88
N LYS A 166 13.40 -11.32 -21.07
CA LYS A 166 12.90 -10.36 -20.06
C LYS A 166 13.25 -10.74 -18.61
N CYS A 167 14.50 -10.49 -18.24
CA CYS A 167 14.89 -10.45 -16.84
C CYS A 167 14.04 -9.35 -16.18
N LEU A 168 13.25 -9.70 -15.16
CA LEU A 168 12.65 -8.68 -14.31
C LEU A 168 13.80 -7.82 -13.79
N SER A 169 13.71 -6.49 -13.99
CA SER A 169 14.75 -5.55 -13.54
C SER A 169 15.22 -5.90 -12.13
N LEU A 170 16.51 -5.74 -11.83
CA LEU A 170 17.05 -5.88 -10.49
C LEU A 170 16.20 -5.12 -9.44
N GLU A 171 15.64 -3.98 -9.84
CA GLU A 171 14.73 -3.18 -9.01
C GLU A 171 13.41 -3.89 -8.71
N HIS A 172 12.86 -4.63 -9.68
CA HIS A 172 11.65 -5.43 -9.50
C HIS A 172 11.90 -6.60 -8.53
N ALA A 173 13.05 -7.27 -8.64
CA ALA A 173 13.44 -8.31 -7.71
C ALA A 173 13.60 -7.76 -6.28
N LYS A 174 14.26 -6.61 -6.14
CA LYS A 174 14.41 -5.90 -4.86
C LYS A 174 13.08 -5.48 -4.25
N ALA A 175 12.16 -4.94 -5.05
CA ALA A 175 10.82 -4.55 -4.59
C ALA A 175 10.02 -5.77 -4.10
N HIS A 176 10.07 -6.89 -4.82
CA HIS A 176 9.41 -8.13 -4.40
C HIS A 176 10.04 -8.73 -3.14
N ALA A 177 11.36 -8.62 -2.95
CA ALA A 177 12.02 -9.04 -1.72
C ALA A 177 11.54 -8.20 -0.54
N ALA A 178 11.55 -6.87 -0.67
CA ALA A 178 11.12 -5.95 0.38
C ALA A 178 9.65 -6.18 0.81
N ILE A 179 8.75 -6.42 -0.14
CA ILE A 179 7.34 -6.74 0.18
C ILE A 179 7.25 -8.03 1.02
N LYS A 180 8.02 -9.06 0.66
CA LYS A 180 7.97 -10.35 1.36
C LYS A 180 8.70 -10.34 2.71
N GLU A 181 9.73 -9.50 2.87
CA GLU A 181 10.38 -9.25 4.16
C GLU A 181 9.42 -8.59 5.16
N GLY A 182 8.47 -7.79 4.67
CA GLY A 182 7.35 -7.25 5.43
C GLY A 182 6.22 -8.23 5.75
N GLN A 183 6.37 -9.53 5.40
CA GLN A 183 5.31 -10.52 5.57
C GLN A 183 5.60 -11.60 6.62
N LEU A 184 4.55 -11.98 7.36
CA LEU A 184 4.54 -13.04 8.35
C LEU A 184 3.46 -14.07 8.00
N LEU A 185 3.83 -15.34 7.85
CA LEU A 185 2.88 -16.43 7.62
C LEU A 185 2.63 -17.18 8.93
N ILE A 186 1.37 -17.18 9.38
CA ILE A 186 0.92 -17.93 10.55
C ILE A 186 0.00 -19.08 10.14
N ASN A 187 0.19 -20.23 10.79
CA ASN A 187 -0.56 -21.44 10.55
C ASN A 187 -1.30 -21.82 11.82
N PRO A 188 -2.57 -21.40 11.97
CA PRO A 188 -3.43 -21.90 13.03
C PRO A 188 -3.78 -23.37 12.75
N ASN A 189 -3.89 -24.17 13.80
CA ASN A 189 -4.45 -25.50 13.71
C ASN A 189 -5.94 -25.43 13.29
N SER A 190 -6.45 -26.43 12.58
CA SER A 190 -7.85 -26.50 12.11
C SER A 190 -8.88 -26.34 13.24
N ASN A 191 -8.51 -26.69 14.47
CA ASN A 191 -9.36 -26.58 15.66
C ASN A 191 -9.13 -25.27 16.45
N HIS A 192 -8.51 -24.24 15.85
CA HIS A 192 -8.31 -22.97 16.53
C HIS A 192 -9.66 -22.32 16.87
N PRO A 193 -9.88 -21.82 18.10
CA PRO A 193 -11.18 -21.27 18.49
C PRO A 193 -11.60 -20.05 17.66
N THR A 194 -10.63 -19.23 17.24
CA THR A 194 -10.88 -17.92 16.62
C THR A 194 -10.21 -17.70 15.25
N LEU A 195 -9.31 -18.59 14.82
CA LEU A 195 -8.50 -18.45 13.60
C LEU A 195 -8.73 -19.67 12.72
N ASN A 196 -9.99 -19.93 12.37
CA ASN A 196 -10.38 -21.09 11.57
C ASN A 196 -11.18 -20.64 10.33
N SER A 197 -11.53 -21.60 9.47
CA SER A 197 -12.26 -21.33 8.22
C SER A 197 -13.71 -20.86 8.41
N SER A 198 -14.26 -20.99 9.61
CA SER A 198 -15.61 -20.50 9.95
C SER A 198 -15.61 -19.11 10.60
N SER A 199 -14.44 -18.60 10.99
CA SER A 199 -14.28 -17.26 11.56
C SER A 199 -14.49 -16.18 10.49
N SER A 200 -15.17 -15.10 10.85
CA SER A 200 -15.27 -13.94 9.95
C SER A 200 -13.92 -13.25 9.80
N ARG A 201 -13.70 -12.61 8.66
CA ARG A 201 -12.48 -11.84 8.38
C ARG A 201 -12.25 -10.75 9.43
N GLU A 202 -13.31 -10.09 9.88
CA GLU A 202 -13.29 -9.02 10.88
C GLU A 202 -12.81 -9.55 12.24
N SER A 203 -13.33 -10.71 12.66
CA SER A 203 -12.92 -11.35 13.91
C SER A 203 -11.44 -11.76 13.88
N ILE A 204 -10.97 -12.28 12.73
CA ILE A 204 -9.54 -12.60 12.56
C ILE A 204 -8.68 -11.33 12.67
N ILE A 205 -9.10 -10.23 12.03
CA ILE A 205 -8.38 -8.94 12.11
C ILE A 205 -8.32 -8.43 13.54
N GLU A 206 -9.43 -8.46 14.27
CA GLU A 206 -9.50 -8.00 15.66
C GLU A 206 -8.57 -8.81 16.56
N VAL A 207 -8.59 -10.14 16.47
CA VAL A 207 -7.72 -11.02 17.26
C VAL A 207 -6.25 -10.72 16.99
N ILE A 208 -5.87 -10.51 15.73
CA ILE A 208 -4.48 -10.25 15.36
C ILE A 208 -4.04 -8.86 15.79
N LYS A 209 -4.88 -7.83 15.64
CA LYS A 209 -4.59 -6.49 16.15
C LYS A 209 -4.41 -6.49 17.66
N LEU A 210 -5.31 -7.12 18.41
CA LEU A 210 -5.19 -7.26 19.85
C LEU A 210 -3.91 -8.02 20.26
N ALA A 211 -3.51 -9.03 19.50
CA ALA A 211 -2.27 -9.76 19.77
C ALA A 211 -1.02 -8.91 19.50
N LEU A 212 -1.04 -8.05 18.47
CA LEU A 212 0.05 -7.11 18.16
C LEU A 212 0.14 -6.00 19.22
N GLU A 213 -0.98 -5.38 19.58
CA GLU A 213 -1.05 -4.36 20.64
C GLU A 213 -0.60 -4.91 22.01
N ALA A 214 -0.91 -6.18 22.29
CA ALA A 214 -0.57 -6.81 23.57
C ALA A 214 0.90 -7.21 23.72
N ILE A 215 1.69 -7.18 22.64
CA ILE A 215 3.14 -7.39 22.66
C ILE A 215 3.91 -6.10 22.40
N GLU A 216 3.24 -4.99 22.13
CA GLU A 216 3.87 -3.71 21.90
C GLU A 216 4.52 -3.20 23.20
N GLU A 217 5.81 -2.91 23.12
CA GLU A 217 6.65 -2.44 24.24
C GLU A 217 7.32 -1.10 23.87
N ALA A 218 7.86 -0.40 24.85
CA ALA A 218 8.47 0.92 24.64
C ALA A 218 9.63 0.91 23.61
N ASP A 219 10.32 -0.22 23.49
CA ASP A 219 11.43 -0.43 22.55
C ASP A 219 11.01 -1.20 21.28
N SER A 220 9.71 -1.52 21.11
CA SER A 220 9.23 -2.24 19.93
C SER A 220 9.12 -1.32 18.70
N PRO A 221 9.39 -1.83 17.48
CA PRO A 221 9.11 -1.10 16.25
C PRO A 221 7.59 -0.93 16.07
N ASP A 222 7.16 0.02 15.24
CA ASP A 222 5.73 0.20 14.93
C ASP A 222 5.15 -1.10 14.32
N LEU A 223 4.24 -1.77 15.03
CA LEU A 223 3.67 -3.08 14.68
C LEU A 223 2.37 -2.97 13.86
N GLN A 224 2.14 -1.85 13.16
CA GLN A 224 0.89 -1.63 12.44
C GLN A 224 0.62 -2.68 11.35
N LEU A 225 -0.55 -3.35 11.46
CA LEU A 225 -1.05 -4.29 10.45
C LEU A 225 -1.52 -3.54 9.20
N LYS A 226 -0.87 -3.82 8.06
CA LYS A 226 -1.18 -3.24 6.75
C LYS A 226 -2.10 -4.11 5.93
N LEU A 227 -1.83 -5.41 5.87
CA LEU A 227 -2.62 -6.37 5.10
C LEU A 227 -2.79 -7.68 5.84
N ILE A 228 -3.95 -8.30 5.63
CA ILE A 228 -4.25 -9.65 6.06
C ILE A 228 -4.90 -10.43 4.92
N MET A 229 -4.45 -11.67 4.72
CA MET A 229 -5.01 -12.57 3.71
C MET A 229 -5.06 -13.99 4.25
N GLN A 230 -6.25 -14.58 4.26
CA GLN A 230 -6.43 -16.00 4.55
C GLN A 230 -6.22 -16.81 3.26
N LEU A 231 -5.37 -17.84 3.35
CA LEU A 231 -5.07 -18.76 2.26
C LEU A 231 -6.01 -19.97 2.32
N HIS A 232 -6.11 -20.70 1.20
CA HIS A 232 -6.99 -21.87 1.05
C HIS A 232 -6.71 -23.01 2.05
N ASN A 233 -5.50 -23.06 2.61
CA ASN A 233 -5.07 -24.04 3.60
C ASN A 233 -5.25 -23.53 5.05
N ASN A 234 -6.11 -22.54 5.26
CA ASN A 234 -6.35 -21.84 6.53
C ASN A 234 -5.13 -21.12 7.13
N SER A 235 -4.02 -21.05 6.41
CA SER A 235 -2.88 -20.20 6.81
C SER A 235 -3.23 -18.74 6.60
N ILE A 236 -2.70 -17.87 7.44
CA ILE A 236 -2.97 -16.43 7.38
C ILE A 236 -1.65 -15.72 7.11
N LEU A 237 -1.63 -14.95 6.02
CA LEU A 237 -0.53 -14.08 5.66
C LEU A 237 -0.81 -12.68 6.21
N LEU A 238 0.13 -12.15 6.97
CA LEU A 238 0.12 -10.80 7.52
C LEU A 238 1.19 -9.99 6.84
N GLU A 239 0.90 -8.73 6.51
CA GLU A 239 1.88 -7.73 6.11
C GLU A 239 1.87 -6.61 7.13
N LEU A 240 3.03 -6.29 7.68
CA LEU A 240 3.21 -5.14 8.55
C LEU A 240 3.76 -3.95 7.76
N ASN A 241 3.65 -2.76 8.35
CA ASN A 241 4.23 -1.52 7.84
C ASN A 241 5.75 -1.58 7.57
N THR A 242 6.51 -2.38 8.35
CA THR A 242 7.97 -2.44 8.31
C THR A 242 8.48 -3.89 8.37
N HIS A 243 9.63 -4.15 7.72
CA HIS A 243 10.32 -5.44 7.82
C HIS A 243 10.98 -5.64 9.20
N GLU A 244 11.34 -4.55 9.87
CA GLU A 244 11.87 -4.55 11.24
C GLU A 244 10.86 -5.13 12.22
N ALA A 245 9.57 -4.76 12.12
CA ALA A 245 8.50 -5.36 12.92
C ALA A 245 8.40 -6.88 12.75
N ILE A 246 8.57 -7.37 11.52
CA ILE A 246 8.54 -8.81 11.23
C ILE A 246 9.76 -9.51 11.83
N ALA A 247 10.95 -8.92 11.69
CA ALA A 247 12.17 -9.44 12.27
C ALA A 247 12.07 -9.51 13.80
N TRP A 248 11.57 -8.45 14.42
CA TRP A 248 11.34 -8.34 15.85
C TRP A 248 10.34 -9.40 16.36
N ILE A 249 9.20 -9.59 15.68
CA ILE A 249 8.23 -10.66 16.05
C ILE A 249 8.84 -12.05 15.92
N LYS A 250 9.80 -12.26 15.00
CA LYS A 250 10.44 -13.57 14.80
C LYS A 250 11.47 -13.89 15.89
N GLU A 251 11.92 -12.93 16.67
CA GLU A 251 12.84 -13.16 17.79
C GLU A 251 12.21 -14.11 18.82
N PRO A 252 12.98 -15.01 19.46
CA PRO A 252 12.42 -16.11 20.25
C PRO A 252 11.45 -15.67 21.36
N ILE A 253 11.76 -14.58 22.07
CA ILE A 253 10.96 -14.06 23.19
C ILE A 253 9.65 -13.46 22.66
N ASN A 254 9.75 -12.56 21.68
CA ASN A 254 8.60 -11.85 21.10
C ASN A 254 7.69 -12.83 20.34
N LYS A 255 8.27 -13.79 19.64
CA LYS A 255 7.55 -14.88 18.97
C LYS A 255 6.72 -15.69 19.96
N ALA A 256 7.30 -16.05 21.10
CA ALA A 256 6.58 -16.81 22.12
C ALA A 256 5.45 -15.99 22.73
N ALA A 257 5.69 -14.70 23.01
CA ALA A 257 4.67 -13.78 23.50
C ALA A 257 3.52 -13.62 22.50
N PHE A 258 3.84 -13.35 21.23
CA PHE A 258 2.87 -13.19 20.15
C PHE A 258 1.98 -14.43 19.97
N LEU A 259 2.61 -15.62 19.88
CA LEU A 259 1.87 -16.88 19.75
C LEU A 259 0.99 -17.17 20.98
N THR A 260 1.44 -16.78 22.17
CA THR A 260 0.64 -16.91 23.41
C THR A 260 -0.59 -16.01 23.37
N LYS A 261 -0.47 -14.79 22.83
CA LYS A 261 -1.59 -13.84 22.71
C LYS A 261 -2.61 -14.24 21.64
N LEU A 262 -2.17 -14.84 20.54
CA LEU A 262 -3.08 -15.42 19.54
C LEU A 262 -3.90 -16.59 20.13
N GLY A 263 -3.35 -17.26 21.15
CA GLY A 263 -3.97 -18.41 21.79
C GLY A 263 -3.91 -19.66 20.91
N GLY A 264 -4.52 -20.74 21.40
CA GLY A 264 -4.60 -22.01 20.67
C GLY A 264 -3.24 -22.57 20.24
N LYS A 265 -3.24 -23.42 19.21
CA LYS A 265 -2.03 -23.98 18.60
C LYS A 265 -1.79 -23.29 17.26
N VAL A 266 -0.90 -22.29 17.26
CA VAL A 266 -0.49 -21.51 16.08
C VAL A 266 1.02 -21.63 15.91
N THR A 267 1.48 -21.74 14.67
CA THR A 267 2.91 -21.72 14.35
C THR A 267 3.22 -20.63 13.34
N ILE A 268 4.36 -19.95 13.51
CA ILE A 268 4.90 -19.05 12.48
C ILE A 268 5.73 -19.90 11.51
N LYS A 269 5.41 -19.83 10.22
CA LYS A 269 6.15 -20.53 9.17
C LYS A 269 7.16 -19.57 8.54
N ASN A 270 8.40 -20.04 8.36
CA ASN A 270 9.39 -19.31 7.57
C ASN A 270 8.95 -19.30 6.10
N CYS A 271 8.91 -18.10 5.51
CA CYS A 271 8.68 -17.92 4.09
C CYS A 271 9.94 -18.32 3.33
N HIS A 272 9.85 -19.37 2.52
CA HIS A 272 10.93 -19.78 1.61
C HIS A 272 10.70 -19.14 0.25
N TYR A 273 11.79 -18.82 -0.45
CA TYR A 273 11.74 -18.24 -1.79
C TYR A 273 12.23 -19.25 -2.83
N ASN A 274 11.51 -19.35 -3.94
CA ASN A 274 11.97 -20.11 -5.09
C ASN A 274 12.86 -19.20 -5.95
N ILE A 275 14.12 -19.58 -6.11
CA ILE A 275 15.07 -18.91 -7.00
C ILE A 275 15.33 -19.85 -8.17
N VAL A 276 15.36 -19.31 -9.39
CA VAL A 276 15.77 -20.05 -10.59
C VAL A 276 17.25 -19.75 -10.82
N ILE A 277 18.08 -20.78 -10.70
CA ILE A 277 19.51 -20.71 -10.97
C ILE A 277 19.77 -21.30 -12.35
N PRO A 278 20.23 -20.51 -13.33
CA PRO A 278 20.62 -21.03 -14.63
C PRO A 278 22.02 -21.67 -14.57
N PHE A 279 22.32 -22.56 -15.53
CA PHE A 279 23.66 -23.13 -15.75
C PHE A 279 24.26 -23.93 -14.58
N LEU A 280 23.41 -24.55 -13.76
CA LEU A 280 23.88 -25.53 -12.79
C LEU A 280 24.30 -26.82 -13.52
N PRO A 281 25.55 -27.31 -13.38
CA PRO A 281 26.00 -28.51 -14.08
C PRO A 281 25.11 -29.71 -13.77
N ILE A 282 24.71 -30.50 -14.78
CA ILE A 282 23.89 -31.71 -14.60
C ILE A 282 24.57 -32.79 -13.74
N SER A 283 25.91 -32.71 -13.60
CA SER A 283 26.70 -33.54 -12.69
C SER A 283 26.51 -33.19 -11.21
N THR A 284 25.85 -32.07 -10.89
CA THR A 284 25.59 -31.65 -9.52
C THR A 284 24.62 -32.62 -8.85
N ASN A 285 25.10 -33.32 -7.82
CA ASN A 285 24.26 -34.26 -7.07
C ASN A 285 23.41 -33.52 -6.04
N MET A 286 22.16 -33.24 -6.39
CA MET A 286 21.21 -32.55 -5.51
C MET A 286 20.64 -33.41 -4.37
N GLU A 287 20.86 -34.73 -4.40
CA GLU A 287 20.37 -35.65 -3.36
C GLU A 287 21.32 -35.75 -2.17
N LEU A 288 22.57 -35.28 -2.32
CA LEU A 288 23.55 -35.27 -1.25
C LEU A 288 23.39 -33.98 -0.41
N PRO A 289 23.10 -34.07 0.90
CA PRO A 289 22.98 -32.89 1.77
C PRO A 289 24.23 -32.00 1.75
N ASP A 290 25.42 -32.62 1.67
CA ASP A 290 26.71 -31.90 1.63
C ASP A 290 26.83 -30.98 0.41
N THR A 291 26.15 -31.29 -0.69
CA THR A 291 26.17 -30.43 -1.88
C THR A 291 25.50 -29.08 -1.61
N LEU A 292 24.39 -29.06 -0.87
CA LEU A 292 23.74 -27.80 -0.49
C LEU A 292 24.63 -26.98 0.43
N HIS A 293 25.26 -27.61 1.43
CA HIS A 293 26.18 -26.93 2.33
C HIS A 293 27.45 -26.41 1.65
N GLY A 294 27.95 -27.16 0.65
CA GLY A 294 29.03 -26.71 -0.22
C GLY A 294 28.63 -25.45 -0.99
N MET A 295 27.44 -25.47 -1.63
CA MET A 295 26.91 -24.30 -2.34
C MET A 295 26.72 -23.10 -1.39
N GLU A 296 26.22 -23.31 -0.17
CA GLU A 296 26.06 -22.25 0.81
C GLU A 296 27.39 -21.60 1.18
N SER A 297 28.39 -22.45 1.46
CA SER A 297 29.74 -22.01 1.86
C SER A 297 30.47 -21.29 0.72
N GLU A 298 30.41 -21.83 -0.50
CA GLU A 298 31.04 -21.25 -1.70
C GLU A 298 30.44 -19.89 -2.07
N ASN A 299 29.15 -19.68 -1.77
CA ASN A 299 28.43 -18.44 -2.10
C ASN A 299 28.29 -17.47 -0.91
N ASN A 300 28.95 -17.74 0.22
CA ASN A 300 28.90 -16.92 1.44
C ASN A 300 27.47 -16.64 1.94
N ILE A 301 26.57 -17.60 1.83
CA ILE A 301 25.22 -17.52 2.41
C ILE A 301 25.17 -18.30 3.72
N LEU A 302 24.21 -17.95 4.59
CA LEU A 302 24.09 -18.59 5.91
C LEU A 302 23.81 -20.09 5.76
N HIS A 303 24.35 -20.88 6.68
CA HIS A 303 24.10 -22.31 6.73
C HIS A 303 22.60 -22.61 6.88
N GLU A 304 22.11 -23.64 6.18
CA GLU A 304 20.70 -24.04 6.12
C GLU A 304 19.76 -22.99 5.49
N SER A 305 20.30 -22.06 4.69
CA SER A 305 19.48 -21.12 3.90
C SER A 305 18.76 -21.80 2.74
N ILE A 306 19.33 -22.87 2.18
CA ILE A 306 18.74 -23.62 1.05
C ILE A 306 17.91 -24.78 1.62
N ALA A 307 16.61 -24.56 1.78
CA ALA A 307 15.70 -25.60 2.29
C ALA A 307 15.47 -26.77 1.32
N GLN A 308 15.45 -26.50 0.01
CA GLN A 308 15.25 -27.51 -1.04
C GLN A 308 15.78 -27.00 -2.37
N ILE A 309 16.35 -27.91 -3.17
CA ILE A 309 16.65 -27.71 -4.58
C ILE A 309 15.92 -28.75 -5.42
N LYS A 310 15.53 -28.39 -6.65
CA LYS A 310 14.97 -29.33 -7.62
C LYS A 310 15.22 -28.83 -9.04
N TRP A 311 15.35 -29.76 -9.98
CA TRP A 311 15.40 -29.41 -11.39
C TRP A 311 14.03 -28.89 -11.85
N ILE A 312 14.03 -27.82 -12.66
CA ILE A 312 12.81 -27.29 -13.29
C ILE A 312 12.30 -28.26 -14.36
N LYS A 313 13.22 -28.92 -15.06
CA LYS A 313 12.94 -29.96 -16.05
C LYS A 313 13.55 -31.27 -15.61
N ASP A 314 12.83 -32.36 -15.83
CA ASP A 314 13.33 -33.72 -15.64
C ASP A 314 14.64 -33.95 -16.40
N LEU A 315 15.66 -34.51 -15.71
CA LEU A 315 16.99 -34.81 -16.25
C LEU A 315 16.92 -35.61 -17.56
N ALA A 316 15.95 -36.52 -17.69
CA ALA A 316 15.74 -37.32 -18.90
C ALA A 316 15.37 -36.49 -20.14
N LYS A 317 15.01 -35.22 -19.97
CA LYS A 317 14.60 -34.29 -21.04
C LYS A 317 15.65 -33.22 -21.34
N HIS A 318 16.83 -33.26 -20.71
CA HIS A 318 17.93 -32.34 -21.03
C HIS A 318 18.76 -32.90 -22.18
N SER A 319 19.19 -32.02 -23.09
CA SER A 319 20.10 -32.41 -24.16
C SER A 319 21.53 -32.56 -23.61
N PRO A 320 22.40 -33.42 -24.19
CA PRO A 320 23.75 -33.69 -23.67
C PRO A 320 24.70 -32.49 -23.54
N ASN A 321 24.32 -31.31 -24.01
CA ASN A 321 25.13 -30.09 -24.06
C ASN A 321 24.45 -28.90 -23.34
N GLN A 322 23.58 -29.16 -22.35
CA GLN A 322 22.94 -28.13 -21.51
C GLN A 322 23.50 -28.10 -20.10
#